data_AF-A0A538CDE7-F1
#
_entry.id   AF-A0A538CDE7-F1
#
_cell.length_a   1.000
_cell.length_b   1.000
_cell.length_c   1.000
_cell.angle_alpha   90.00
_cell.angle_beta   90.00
_cell.angle_gamma   90.00
#
_symmetry.space_group_name_H-M   'P 1'
#
loop_
_entity.id
_entity.type
_entity.pdbx_description
1 polymer ?
#
loop_
_entity_poly.entity_id
_entity_poly.type
_entity_poly.pdbx_seq_one_letter_code
_entity_poly.pdbx_strand_id
1 'polypeptide(L)' 'MVAVFLSFALGDNRAIKLFGVAMATAVFLDAVVIRSILLPAVLELLGRRTWWFPSWFDRRLPRLAIEPEPSTAGQ' A
#
# COMPACT_ATOMS: atom_id res chain seq x y z
N MET A 1 -9.14 7.32 7.20
CA MET A 1 -7.96 7.60 8.04
C MET A 1 -7.83 9.08 8.40
N VAL A 2 -7.83 10.01 7.44
CA VAL A 2 -7.72 11.47 7.71
C VAL A 2 -8.72 11.97 8.78
N ALA A 3 -10.00 11.59 8.68
CA ALA A 3 -11.03 12.01 9.65
C ALA A 3 -10.72 11.57 11.10
N VAL A 4 -10.10 10.41 11.30
CA VAL A 4 -9.76 9.89 12.64
C VAL A 4 -8.66 10.74 13.27
N PHE A 5 -7.60 11.06 12.51
CA PHE A 5 -6.52 11.92 13.00
C PHE A 5 -6.95 13.38 13.17
N LEU A 6 -7.85 13.87 12.32
CA LEU A 6 -8.39 15.23 12.46
C LEU A 6 -9.26 15.37 13.71
N SER A 7 -9.93 14.30 14.15
CA SER A 7 -10.70 14.27 15.41
C SER A 7 -9.84 14.64 16.63
N PHE A 8 -8.54 14.30 16.61
CA PHE A 8 -7.62 14.64 17.71
C PHE A 8 -7.38 16.14 17.88
N ALA A 9 -7.72 16.95 16.87
CA ALA A 9 -7.62 18.41 16.97
C ALA A 9 -8.67 19.04 17.91
N LEU A 10 -9.73 18.29 18.25
CA LEU A 10 -10.78 18.68 19.19
C LEU A 10 -10.41 18.42 20.66
N GLY A 11 -9.33 17.70 20.93
CA GLY A 11 -8.87 17.42 22.30
C GLY A 11 -8.05 18.57 22.92
N ASP A 12 -8.02 18.62 24.25
CA ASP A 12 -7.33 19.68 25.01
C ASP A 12 -5.81 19.48 25.12
N ASN A 13 -5.33 18.25 24.90
CA ASN A 13 -3.90 17.97 24.96
C ASN A 13 -3.18 18.51 23.71
N ARG A 14 -2.36 19.55 23.90
CA ARG A 14 -1.60 20.22 22.84
C ARG A 14 -0.71 19.28 22.02
N ALA A 15 -0.04 18.32 22.66
CA ALA A 15 0.84 17.39 21.96
C ALA A 15 0.05 16.48 21.00
N ILE A 16 -1.09 15.94 21.49
CA ILE A 16 -1.97 15.06 20.71
C ILE A 16 -2.60 15.83 19.54
N LYS A 17 -3.01 17.08 19.77
CA LYS A 17 -3.57 17.96 18.74
C LYS A 17 -2.58 18.23 17.61
N LEU A 18 -1.35 18.62 17.93
CA LEU A 18 -0.31 18.86 16.93
C LEU A 18 0.01 17.59 16.13
N PHE A 19 0.13 16.45 16.82
CA PHE A 19 0.35 15.16 16.18
C PHE A 19 -0.81 14.76 15.25
N GLY A 20 -2.05 14.92 15.70
CA GLY A 20 -3.24 14.60 14.91
C GLY A 20 -3.34 15.42 13.62
N VAL A 21 -3.12 16.75 13.70
CA VAL A 21 -3.13 17.62 12.52
C VAL A 21 -2.00 17.27 11.55
N ALA A 22 -0.79 17.01 12.06
CA ALA A 22 0.35 16.60 11.23
C ALA A 22 0.07 15.27 10.51
N MET A 23 -0.44 14.26 11.24
CA MET A 23 -0.79 12.96 10.68
C MET A 23 -1.93 13.04 9.66
N ALA A 24 -2.98 13.81 9.95
CA ALA A 24 -4.09 14.03 9.02
C ALA A 24 -3.59 14.65 7.70
N THR A 25 -2.72 15.65 7.79
CA THR A 25 -2.13 16.33 6.63
C THR A 25 -1.22 15.40 5.84
N ALA A 26 -0.34 14.65 6.53
CA ALA A 26 0.58 13.71 5.88
C ALA A 26 -0.17 12.61 5.12
N VAL A 27 -1.21 12.01 5.73
CA VAL A 27 -2.02 10.97 5.09
C VAL A 27 -2.83 11.54 3.92
N PHE A 28 -3.37 12.75 4.05
CA PHE A 28 -4.07 13.41 2.95
C PHE A 28 -3.14 13.67 1.76
N LEU A 29 -1.93 14.18 2.03
CA LEU A 29 -0.92 14.42 1.00
C LEU A 29 -0.46 13.11 0.34
N ASP A 30 -0.26 12.02 1.10
CA ASP A 30 0.08 10.72 0.53
C ASP A 30 -1.03 10.21 -0.40
N ALA A 31 -2.28 10.28 0.03
CA ALA A 31 -3.40 9.78 -0.76
C ALA A 31 -3.60 10.58 -2.07
N VAL A 32 -3.44 11.91 -2.02
CA VAL A 32 -3.72 12.78 -3.18
C VAL A 32 -2.48 13.00 -4.03
N VAL A 33 -1.39 13.49 -3.45
CA VAL A 33 -0.20 13.87 -4.21
C VAL A 33 0.64 12.64 -4.54
N ILE A 34 0.93 11.81 -3.53
CA ILE A 34 1.83 10.67 -3.73
C ILE A 34 1.12 9.61 -4.57
N ARG A 35 -0.06 9.15 -4.19
CA ARG A 35 -0.71 8.03 -4.88
C ARG A 35 -1.38 8.42 -6.20
N SER A 36 -1.99 9.59 -6.31
CA SER A 36 -2.68 9.98 -7.55
C SER A 36 -1.75 10.56 -8.61
N ILE A 37 -0.56 11.06 -8.24
CA ILE A 37 0.36 11.71 -9.19
C ILE A 37 1.74 11.06 -9.17
N LEU A 38 2.41 11.06 -8.02
CA LEU A 38 3.81 10.64 -7.95
C LEU A 38 4.00 9.16 -8.29
N LEU A 39 3.17 8.30 -7.69
CA LEU A 39 3.19 6.87 -7.89
C LEU A 39 2.96 6.51 -9.36
N PRO A 40 1.88 6.94 -10.05
CA PRO A 40 1.70 6.59 -11.46
C PRO A 40 2.82 7.15 -12.34
N ALA A 41 3.29 8.37 -12.09
CA ALA A 41 4.42 8.94 -12.84
C ALA A 41 5.70 8.11 -12.67
N VAL A 42 6.00 7.65 -11.46
CA VAL A 42 7.16 6.79 -11.18
C VAL A 42 6.98 5.41 -11.81
N LEU A 43 5.78 4.82 -11.73
CA LEU A 43 5.48 3.53 -12.36
C LEU A 43 5.67 3.59 -13.88
N GLU A 44 5.24 4.69 -14.51
CA GLU A 44 5.42 4.91 -15.95
C GLU A 44 6.90 5.14 -16.31
N LEU A 45 7.63 5.91 -15.50
CA LEU A 45 9.06 6.15 -15.68
C LEU A 45 9.91 4.87 -15.58
N LEU A 46 9.63 4.02 -14.57
CA LEU A 46 10.36 2.75 -14.36
C LEU A 46 9.87 1.64 -15.30
N GLY A 47 8.62 1.74 -15.78
CA GLY A 47 8.02 0.85 -16.77
C GLY A 47 8.20 -0.64 -16.45
N ARG A 48 8.83 -1.39 -17.37
CA ARG A 48 9.06 -2.85 -17.24
C ARG A 48 9.93 -3.23 -16.04
N ARG A 49 10.70 -2.30 -15.48
CA ARG A 49 11.59 -2.59 -14.34
C ARG A 49 10.86 -2.58 -13.00
N THR A 50 9.70 -1.92 -12.91
CA THR A 50 8.82 -1.98 -11.72
C THR A 50 8.39 -3.41 -11.41
N TRP A 51 8.20 -4.23 -12.46
CA TRP A 51 7.75 -5.61 -12.37
C TRP A 51 8.91 -6.62 -12.47
N TRP A 52 10.16 -6.16 -12.37
CA TRP A 52 11.29 -7.08 -12.46
C TRP A 52 11.39 -7.90 -11.18
N PHE A 53 11.07 -9.18 -11.31
CA PHE A 53 11.19 -10.15 -10.24
C PHE A 53 12.53 -10.89 -10.36
N PRO A 54 13.43 -10.80 -9.36
CA PRO A 54 14.71 -11.49 -9.42
C PRO A 54 14.48 -13.01 -9.47
N SER A 55 15.03 -13.68 -10.48
CA SER A 55 14.90 -15.13 -10.66
C SER A 55 15.41 -15.96 -9.46
N TRP A 56 16.31 -15.40 -8.66
CA TRP A 56 16.76 -16.01 -7.41
C TRP A 56 15.68 -16.03 -6.33
N PHE A 57 14.82 -15.01 -6.28
CA PHE A 57 13.72 -14.97 -5.32
C PHE A 57 12.60 -15.93 -5.75
N ASP A 58 12.32 -16.02 -7.05
CA ASP A 58 11.40 -17.01 -7.62
C ASP A 58 11.80 -18.45 -7.26
N ARG A 59 13.10 -18.76 -7.34
CA ARG A 59 13.63 -20.09 -7.00
C ARG A 59 13.51 -20.45 -5.51
N ARG A 60 13.35 -19.46 -4.62
CA ARG A 60 13.17 -19.67 -3.18
C ARG A 60 11.71 -19.72 -2.75
N LEU A 61 10.77 -19.33 -3.61
CA LEU A 61 9.37 -19.29 -3.26
C LEU A 61 8.76 -20.70 -3.31
N PRO A 62 8.12 -21.17 -2.23
CA PRO A 62 7.36 -22.41 -2.26
C PRO A 62 6.14 -22.23 -3.19
N ARG A 63 5.95 -23.18 -4.12
CA ARG A 63 4.78 -23.19 -5.01
C ARG A 63 3.54 -23.59 -4.20
N LEU A 64 2.79 -22.59 -3.76
CA LEU A 64 1.48 -22.76 -3.14
C LEU A 64 0.43 -22.93 -4.24
N ALA A 65 0.02 -24.17 -4.49
CA ALA A 65 -1.19 -24.42 -5.27
C ALA A 65 -2.40 -24.04 -4.40
N ILE A 66 -3.03 -22.91 -4.72
CA ILE A 66 -4.24 -22.43 -4.02
C ILE A 66 -5.47 -23.19 -4.52
N GLU A 67 -5.45 -23.65 -5.76
CA GLU A 67 -6.50 -24.50 -6.35
C GLU A 67 -6.10 -25.98 -6.18
N PRO A 68 -6.98 -26.83 -5.62
CA PRO A 68 -6.81 -28.28 -5.71
C PRO A 68 -6.81 -28.68 -7.19
N GLU A 69 -5.92 -29.59 -7.59
CA GLU A 69 -6.04 -30.23 -8.91
C GLU A 69 -7.49 -30.69 -9.10
N PRO A 70 -8.18 -30.31 -10.19
CA PRO A 70 -9.55 -30.74 -10.43
C PRO A 70 -9.52 -32.26 -10.37
N SER A 71 -10.12 -32.81 -9.32
CA SER A 71 -10.20 -34.24 -9.16
C SER A 71 -10.89 -34.75 -10.41
N THR A 72 -10.19 -35.61 -11.14
CA THR A 72 -10.74 -36.42 -12.22
C THR A 72 -11.72 -37.41 -11.60
N ALA A 73 -12.83 -36.91 -11.08
CA ALA A 73 -13.99 -37.68 -10.67
C ALA A 73 -14.73 -38.09 -11.94
N GLY A 74 -14.18 -39.13 -12.57
CA GLY A 74 -14.65 -39.64 -13.86
C GLY A 74 -13.86 -40.86 -14.32
N GLN A 75 -13.58 -41.79 -13.41
CA GLN A 75 -13.37 -43.22 -13.70
C GLN A 75 -13.93 -44.05 -12.55
#